data_AF-A0A3B0WCS4-F1
#
_entry.id   AF-A0A3B0WCS4-F1
#
_cell.length_a   1.000
_cell.length_b   1.000
_cell.length_c   1.000
_cell.angle_alpha   90.00
_cell.angle_beta   90.00
_cell.angle_gamma   90.00
#
_symmetry.space_group_name_H-M   'P 1'
#
loop_
_entity.id
_entity.type
_entity.pdbx_description
1 polymer ?
#
loop_
_entity_poly.entity_id
_entity_poly.type
_entity_poly.pdbx_seq_one_letter_code
_entity_poly.pdbx_strand_id
1 'polypeptide(L)' 'MKKIRNVVARLAIMKKGGVHDRTNKAKRAKQKQKLQKQIRTDNFGPYSFLYRT' A
#
# COMPACT_ATOMS: atom_id res chain seq x y z
N MET A 1 -12.58 21.16 13.21
CA MET A 1 -12.32 19.70 13.10
C MET A 1 -13.66 18.97 12.97
N LYS A 2 -13.84 18.07 11.99
CA LYS A 2 -15.10 17.31 11.84
C LYS A 2 -15.25 16.30 12.99
N LYS A 3 -16.36 16.35 13.74
CA LYS A 3 -16.70 15.33 14.76
C LYS A 3 -16.85 13.96 14.09
N ILE A 4 -16.13 12.96 14.62
CA ILE A 4 -16.24 11.58 14.15
C ILE A 4 -17.55 11.01 14.69
N ARG A 5 -18.49 10.67 13.80
CA ARG A 5 -19.85 10.24 14.18
C ARG A 5 -19.87 8.91 14.97
N ASN A 6 -18.90 8.02 14.74
CA ASN A 6 -18.75 6.77 15.49
C ASN A 6 -17.29 6.30 15.47
N VAL A 7 -16.61 6.40 16.60
CA VAL A 7 -15.18 6.05 16.73
C VAL A 7 -14.97 4.54 16.61
N VAL A 8 -15.84 3.72 17.22
CA VAL A 8 -15.75 2.26 17.21
C VAL A 8 -15.90 1.70 15.79
N ALA A 9 -16.90 2.16 15.05
CA ALA A 9 -17.10 1.77 13.67
C ALA A 9 -15.92 2.19 12.78
N ARG A 10 -15.39 3.40 12.99
CA ARG A 10 -14.21 3.87 12.25
C ARG A 10 -12.98 3.01 12.53
N LEU A 11 -12.73 2.67 13.80
CA LEU A 11 -11.63 1.78 14.18
C LEU A 11 -11.78 0.38 13.57
N ALA A 12 -13.00 -0.15 13.54
CA ALA A 12 -13.28 -1.44 12.90
C ALA A 12 -13.00 -1.40 11.39
N ILE A 13 -13.41 -0.33 10.71
CA ILE A 13 -13.12 -0.09 9.27
C ILE A 13 -11.61 0.05 9.04
N MET A 14 -10.91 0.80 9.89
CA MET A 14 -9.45 0.96 9.80
C MET A 14 -8.72 -0.36 10.04
N LYS A 15 -9.15 -1.17 11.02
CA LYS A 15 -8.57 -2.48 11.33
C LYS A 15 -8.83 -3.52 10.23
N LYS A 16 -10.05 -3.52 9.67
CA LYS A 16 -10.44 -4.44 8.58
C LYS A 16 -9.90 -3.99 7.21
N GLY A 17 -9.54 -2.71 7.08
CA GLY A 17 -9.29 -2.06 5.80
C GLY A 17 -10.59 -1.80 5.04
N GLY A 18 -10.63 -0.74 4.24
CA GLY A 18 -11.78 -0.49 3.36
C GLY A 18 -11.94 -1.61 2.33
N VAL A 19 -13.13 -1.77 1.77
CA VAL A 19 -13.36 -2.71 0.64
C VAL A 19 -12.36 -2.44 -0.50
N HIS A 20 -12.05 -1.16 -0.72
CA HIS A 20 -11.05 -0.71 -1.69
C HIS A 20 -9.66 -1.34 -1.46
N ASP A 21 -9.20 -1.42 -0.20
CA ASP A 21 -7.89 -1.98 0.16
C ASP A 21 -7.75 -3.48 -0.12
N ARG A 22 -8.88 -4.18 -0.23
CA ARG A 22 -8.95 -5.63 -0.43
C ARG A 22 -9.03 -6.03 -1.90
N THR A 23 -9.31 -5.08 -2.79
CA THR A 23 -9.43 -5.33 -4.23
C THR A 23 -8.09 -5.78 -4.83
N ASN A 24 -8.14 -6.60 -5.89
CA ASN A 24 -6.93 -7.01 -6.62
C ASN A 24 -6.18 -5.82 -7.23
N LYS A 25 -6.89 -4.72 -7.55
CA LYS A 25 -6.27 -3.46 -8.00
C LYS A 25 -5.42 -2.83 -6.90
N ALA A 26 -5.95 -2.70 -5.70
CA ALA A 26 -5.22 -2.14 -4.56
C ALA A 26 -4.03 -3.03 -4.14
N LYS A 27 -4.19 -4.35 -4.16
CA LYS A 27 -3.09 -5.29 -3.93
C LYS A 27 -1.95 -5.10 -4.94
N ARG A 28 -2.26 -5.03 -6.24
CA ARG A 28 -1.28 -4.75 -7.30
C ARG A 28 -0.56 -3.42 -7.11
N ALA A 29 -1.29 -2.36 -6.75
CA ALA A 29 -0.69 -1.06 -6.47
C ALA A 29 0.30 -1.11 -5.28
N LYS A 30 -0.10 -1.77 -4.18
CA LYS A 30 0.78 -1.98 -3.01
C LYS A 30 2.03 -2.79 -3.37
N GLN A 31 1.89 -3.84 -4.17
CA GLN A 31 3.02 -4.65 -4.65
C GLN A 31 3.97 -3.83 -5.53
N LYS A 32 3.47 -3.04 -6.49
CA LYS A 32 4.30 -2.14 -7.32
C LYS A 32 5.07 -1.15 -6.45
N GLN A 33 4.40 -0.52 -5.49
CA GLN A 33 5.04 0.43 -4.58
C GLN A 33 6.11 -0.25 -3.71
N LYS A 34 5.85 -1.47 -3.22
CA LYS A 34 6.84 -2.27 -2.46
C LYS A 34 8.06 -2.59 -3.31
N LEU A 35 7.86 -3.05 -4.55
CA LEU A 35 8.94 -3.33 -5.49
C LEU A 35 9.78 -2.08 -5.77
N GLN A 36 9.15 -0.95 -6.07
CA GLN A 36 9.85 0.32 -6.28
C GLN A 36 10.67 0.77 -5.07
N LYS A 37 10.16 0.57 -3.85
CA LYS A 37 10.93 0.83 -2.63
C LYS A 37 12.17 -0.08 -2.54
N GLN A 38 12.02 -1.37 -2.80
CA GLN A 38 13.13 -2.32 -2.76
C GLN A 38 14.21 -2.01 -3.82
N ILE A 39 13.81 -1.52 -4.99
CA ILE A 39 14.73 -1.05 -6.04
C ILE A 39 15.53 0.17 -5.56
N ARG A 40 14.88 1.12 -4.89
CA ARG A 40 15.54 2.33 -4.36
C ARG A 40 16.49 2.05 -3.20
N THR A 41 16.25 0.99 -2.43
CA THR A 41 17.13 0.61 -1.30
C THR A 41 18.28 -0.31 -1.73
N ASP A 42 18.64 -0.32 -3.03
CA ASP A 42 19.75 -1.08 -3.62
C ASP A 42 19.76 -2.60 -3.35
N ASN A 43 18.62 -3.18 -2.96
CA ASN A 43 18.53 -4.63 -2.72
C ASN A 43 18.82 -5.47 -3.98
N PHE A 44 18.81 -4.87 -5.17
CA PHE A 44 19.03 -5.53 -6.46
C PHE A 44 20.39 -5.20 -7.08
N GLY A 45 21.22 -4.38 -6.40
CA GLY A 45 22.57 -4.02 -6.83
C GLY A 45 22.64 -3.54 -8.29
N PRO A 46 23.64 -3.97 -9.08
CA PRO A 46 23.88 -3.46 -10.43
C PRO A 46 22.77 -3.82 -11.44
N TYR A 47 21.80 -4.66 -11.08
CA TYR A 47 20.70 -5.09 -11.94
C TYR A 47 19.39 -4.31 -11.71
N SER A 48 19.42 -3.26 -10.89
CA SER A 48 18.25 -2.40 -10.63
C SER A 48 17.64 -1.79 -11.91
N PHE A 49 18.44 -1.63 -12.98
CA PHE A 49 17.98 -1.13 -14.28
C PHE A 49 16.95 -2.04 -14.97
N LEU A 50 16.97 -3.35 -14.73
CA LEU A 50 16.01 -4.31 -15.33
C LEU A 50 14.57 -4.07 -14.85
N TYR A 51 14.41 -3.37 -13.72
CA TYR A 51 13.12 -3.09 -13.10
C TYR A 51 12.73 -1.61 -13.19
N ARG A 52 13.48 -0.83 -13.99
CA ARG A 52 13.22 0.59 -14.25
C ARG A 52 12.12 0.73 -15.31
N THR A 53 10.87 0.57 -14.89
CA THR A 53 9.66 0.82 -15.70
C THR A 53 9.01 2.16 -15.38
#